data_AF-A0A356PAA6-F1
#
_entry.id   AF-A0A356PAA6-F1
#
_cell.length_a   1.000
_cell.length_b   1.000
_cell.length_c   1.000
_cell.angle_alpha   90.00
_cell.angle_beta   90.00
_cell.angle_gamma   90.00
#
_symmetry.space_group_name_H-M   'P 1'
#
loop_
_entity.id
_entity.type
_entity.pdbx_description
1 polymer ?
#
loop_
_entity_poly.entity_id
_entity_poly.type
_entity_poly.pdbx_seq_one_letter_code
_entity_poly.pdbx_strand_id
1 'polypeptide(L)' 'NSFRRNNGERIRFKVLHKMSDFKKRFGIHMCVGCGRCDNACPEYISFSHCVNRLGEEEVARRG' A
#
# COMPACT_ATOMS: atom_id res chain seq x y z
N ASN A 1 1.77 -10.24 22.89
CA ASN A 1 2.48 -10.06 21.60
C ASN A 1 1.54 -9.42 20.58
N SER A 2 1.36 -8.08 20.57
CA SER A 2 0.52 -7.45 19.52
C SER A 2 1.05 -6.08 19.08
N PHE A 3 2.01 -6.11 18.17
CA PHE A 3 2.41 -4.95 17.40
C PHE A 3 1.40 -4.76 16.25
N ARG A 4 0.80 -3.57 16.14
CA ARG A 4 -0.29 -3.21 15.19
C ARG A 4 -1.59 -3.98 15.44
N ARG A 5 -2.40 -3.45 16.37
CA ARG A 5 -3.59 -4.12 16.92
C ARG A 5 -4.78 -4.02 15.98
N ASN A 6 -4.99 -2.85 15.37
CA ASN A 6 -6.11 -2.62 14.49
C ASN A 6 -5.75 -2.95 13.02
N ASN A 7 -6.78 -3.20 12.20
CA ASN A 7 -6.59 -3.50 10.79
C ASN A 7 -6.04 -2.28 10.02
N GLY A 8 -6.38 -1.06 10.46
CA GLY A 8 -5.89 0.18 9.87
C GLY A 8 -4.36 0.34 9.96
N GLU A 9 -3.76 0.05 11.11
CA GLU A 9 -2.31 0.08 11.35
C GLU A 9 -1.58 -0.95 10.47
N ARG A 10 -2.19 -2.12 10.30
CA ARG A 10 -1.63 -3.19 9.44
C ARG A 10 -1.66 -2.78 7.98
N ILE A 11 -2.76 -2.23 7.50
CA ILE A 11 -2.89 -1.74 6.11
C ILE A 11 -1.99 -0.53 5.88
N ARG A 12 -1.97 0.45 6.79
CA ARG A 12 -1.07 1.62 6.73
C ARG A 12 0.39 1.17 6.63
N PHE A 13 0.81 0.23 7.48
CA PHE A 13 2.15 -0.32 7.38
C PHE A 13 2.40 -1.05 6.05
N LYS A 14 1.45 -1.87 5.58
CA LYS A 14 1.57 -2.58 4.29
C LYS A 14 1.73 -1.60 3.13
N VAL A 15 0.94 -0.53 3.07
CA VAL A 15 1.01 0.52 2.03
C VAL A 15 2.36 1.22 2.11
N LEU A 16 2.71 1.79 3.28
CA LEU A 16 3.94 2.55 3.44
C LEU A 16 5.18 1.71 3.17
N HIS A 17 5.20 0.46 3.65
CA HIS A 17 6.32 -0.44 3.42
C HIS A 17 6.51 -0.75 1.93
N LYS A 18 5.44 -1.08 1.22
CA LYS A 18 5.51 -1.41 -0.21
C LYS A 18 5.86 -0.22 -1.09
N MET A 19 5.33 0.96 -0.78
CA MET A 19 5.41 2.14 -1.64
C MET A 19 6.57 3.09 -1.28
N SER A 20 6.92 3.24 0.00
CA SER A 20 7.85 4.28 0.45
C SER A 20 8.98 3.75 1.33
N ASP A 21 8.68 3.10 2.46
CA ASP A 21 9.69 2.81 3.48
C ASP A 21 10.72 1.79 3.00
N PHE A 22 10.31 0.79 2.22
CA PHE A 22 11.27 -0.14 1.62
C PHE A 22 12.19 0.57 0.62
N LYS A 23 11.64 1.47 -0.21
CA LYS A 23 12.45 2.29 -1.11
C LYS A 23 13.42 3.19 -0.37
N LYS A 24 12.99 3.83 0.71
CA LYS A 24 13.88 4.67 1.54
C LYS A 24 15.04 3.87 2.13
N ARG A 25 14.86 2.58 2.40
CA ARG A 25 15.88 1.69 2.98
C ARG A 25 16.77 1.01 1.94
N PHE A 26 16.20 0.63 0.80
CA PHE A 26 16.84 -0.27 -0.17
C PHE A 26 16.89 0.29 -1.61
N GLY A 27 16.43 1.52 -1.84
CA GLY A 27 16.45 2.20 -3.14
C GLY A 27 15.37 1.77 -4.13
N ILE A 28 14.66 0.67 -3.90
CA ILE A 28 13.67 0.11 -4.82
C ILE A 28 12.26 0.03 -4.22
N HIS A 29 11.23 0.11 -5.06
CA HIS A 29 9.86 -0.12 -4.62
C HIS A 29 9.59 -1.62 -4.45
N MET A 30 8.86 -1.99 -3.40
CA MET A 30 8.49 -3.38 -3.14
C MET A 30 7.20 -3.78 -3.88
N CYS A 31 6.37 -2.80 -4.23
CA CYS A 31 5.26 -3.00 -5.15
C CYS A 31 5.73 -2.83 -6.59
N VAL A 32 5.46 -3.84 -7.42
CA VAL A 32 5.77 -3.84 -8.86
C VAL A 32 4.52 -4.05 -9.73
N GLY A 33 3.31 -3.94 -9.16
CA GLY A 33 2.06 -4.18 -9.88
C GLY A 33 1.66 -5.65 -10.06
N CYS A 34 2.28 -6.59 -9.33
CA CYS A 34 2.04 -8.03 -9.51
C CYS A 34 0.65 -8.58 -9.12
N GLY A 35 -0.28 -7.75 -8.63
CA GLY A 35 -1.67 -8.17 -8.29
C GLY A 35 -1.84 -9.15 -7.11
N ARG A 36 -0.76 -9.74 -6.57
CA ARG A 36 -0.84 -10.75 -5.49
C ARG A 36 -1.55 -10.27 -4.21
N CYS A 37 -1.57 -8.96 -3.95
CA CYS A 37 -2.29 -8.42 -2.81
C CYS A 37 -3.82 -8.51 -2.95
N ASP A 38 -4.33 -8.41 -4.18
CA ASP A 38 -5.76 -8.43 -4.46
C ASP A 38 -6.25 -9.88 -4.48
N ASN A 39 -5.51 -10.78 -5.12
CA ASN A 39 -5.82 -12.22 -5.16
C ASN A 39 -5.82 -12.87 -3.77
N ALA A 40 -4.99 -12.38 -2.84
CA ALA A 40 -4.92 -12.91 -1.49
C ALA A 40 -5.96 -12.30 -0.53
N CYS A 41 -6.74 -11.30 -0.95
CA CYS A 41 -7.68 -10.62 -0.08
C CYS A 41 -8.98 -11.40 0.05
N PRO A 42 -9.37 -11.86 1.26
CA PRO A 42 -10.62 -12.60 1.44
C PRO A 42 -11.87 -11.71 1.33
N GLU A 43 -11.73 -10.40 1.56
CA GLU A 43 -12.81 -9.43 1.58
C GLU A 43 -12.95 -8.66 0.25
N TYR A 44 -12.27 -9.11 -0.80
CA TYR A 44 -12.30 -8.49 -2.13
C TYR A 44 -11.93 -6.99 -2.15
N ILE A 45 -11.10 -6.56 -1.18
CA ILE A 45 -10.57 -5.19 -1.15
C ILE A 45 -9.43 -5.10 -2.15
N SER A 46 -9.60 -4.30 -3.20
CA SER A 46 -8.53 -4.03 -4.17
C SER A 46 -7.52 -3.03 -3.59
N PHE A 47 -6.38 -3.55 -3.15
CA PHE A 47 -5.28 -2.76 -2.65
C PHE A 47 -4.66 -1.89 -3.75
N SER A 48 -4.49 -2.45 -4.95
CA SER A 48 -3.91 -1.74 -6.08
C SER A 48 -4.76 -0.53 -6.49
N HIS A 49 -6.07 -0.71 -6.58
CA HIS A 49 -7.02 0.35 -6.89
C HIS A 49 -6.97 1.48 -5.86
N CYS A 50 -7.00 1.15 -4.56
CA CYS A 50 -6.91 2.16 -3.50
C CYS A 50 -5.63 3.01 -3.60
N VAL A 51 -4.48 2.38 -3.87
CA VAL A 51 -3.21 3.12 -3.97
C VAL A 51 -3.15 3.98 -5.22
N ASN A 52 -3.62 3.49 -6.36
CA ASN A 52 -3.66 4.26 -7.60
C ASN A 52 -4.55 5.50 -7.45
N ARG A 53 -5.75 5.33 -6.91
CA ARG A 53 -6.66 6.44 -6.61
C ARG A 53 -6.01 7.48 -5.68
N LEU A 54 -5.30 7.05 -4.63
CA LEU A 54 -4.57 7.98 -3.76
C LEU A 54 -3.49 8.76 -4.52
N GLY A 55 -2.80 8.10 -5.48
CA GLY A 55 -1.82 8.76 -6.35
C GLY A 55 -2.47 9.79 -7.26
N GLU A 56 -3.60 9.46 -7.88
CA GLU A 56 -4.39 10.37 -8.72
C GLU A 56 -4.88 11.58 -7.92
N GLU A 57 -5.45 11.37 -6.74
CA GLU A 57 -5.90 12.45 -5.84
C GLU A 57 -4.73 13.35 -5.43
N GLU A 58 -3.55 12.78 -5.16
CA GLU A 58 -2.37 13.57 -4.80
C GLU A 58 -1.84 14.40 -5.97
N VAL A 59 -1.85 13.85 -7.19
CA VAL A 59 -1.51 14.61 -8.42
C VAL A 59 -2.50 15.75 -8.62
N ALA A 60 -3.80 15.48 -8.47
CA ALA A 60 -4.85 16.50 -8.61
C ALA A 60 -4.77 17.61 -7.55
N ARG A 61 -4.30 17.32 -6.33
CA ARG A 61 -4.10 18.34 -5.28
C ARG A 61 -2.85 19.22 -5.50
N ARG A 62 -1.89 18.75 -6.30
CA ARG A 62 -0.62 19.45 -6.57
C ARG A 62 -0.63 20.25 -7.87
N GLY A 63 -1.59 19.99 -8.75
CA GLY A 63 -1.84 20.77 -9.98
C GLY A 63 -2.83 21.90 -9.75
#